data_AF-A0A8S4A6H8-F1
#
_entry.id   AF-A0A8S4A6H8-F1
#
_cell.length_a   1.000
_cell.length_b   1.000
_cell.length_c   1.000
_cell.angle_alpha   90.00
_cell.angle_beta   90.00
_cell.angle_gamma   90.00
#
_symmetry.space_group_name_H-M   'P 1'
#
loop_
_entity.id
_entity.type
_entity.pdbx_description
1 polymer ?
#
loop_
_entity_poly.entity_id
_entity_poly.type
_entity_poly.pdbx_seq_one_letter_code
_entity_poly.pdbx_strand_id
1 'polypeptide(L)'
;DVVHSLQEKLNITCTHHFSLVLQNMKSNVPGKMTLLQDHENLAELAARPGARHFRCLFRVAFVPLDAYDLLKEDPVAFEYFYMQCCNDVIHERFASEMKYDTALRLAALQIQQHAMSNNMTGKISIKAI
;
A
#
# COMPACT_ATOMS: atom_id res chain seq x y z
N ASP A 1 20.11 -2.96 -9.60
CA ASP A 1 19.10 -1.90 -9.34
C ASP A 1 18.43 -2.16 -7.99
N VAL A 2 18.01 -1.12 -7.26
CA VAL A 2 17.34 -1.22 -5.94
C VAL A 2 15.97 -1.88 -6.06
N VAL A 3 15.20 -1.55 -7.11
CA VAL A 3 13.89 -2.21 -7.36
C VAL A 3 14.06 -3.71 -7.53
N HIS A 4 14.98 -4.12 -8.40
CA HIS A 4 15.31 -5.54 -8.63
C HIS A 4 15.76 -6.24 -7.35
N SER A 5 16.65 -5.59 -6.58
CA SER A 5 17.15 -6.14 -5.31
C SER A 5 16.03 -6.38 -4.30
N LEU A 6 15.01 -5.51 -4.27
CA LEU A 6 13.85 -5.66 -3.40
C LEU A 6 12.93 -6.77 -3.89
N GLN A 7 12.68 -6.86 -5.19
CA GLN A 7 11.86 -7.91 -5.80
C GLN A 7 12.45 -9.30 -5.53
N GLU A 8 13.77 -9.47 -5.67
CA GLU A 8 14.46 -10.71 -5.36
C GLU A 8 14.37 -11.05 -3.86
N LYS A 9 14.64 -10.08 -2.98
CA LYS A 9 14.62 -10.31 -1.52
C LYS A 9 13.23 -10.62 -0.97
N LEU A 10 12.20 -10.04 -1.58
CA LEU A 10 10.82 -10.25 -1.21
C LEU A 10 10.21 -11.45 -1.95
N ASN A 11 10.93 -12.06 -2.89
CA ASN A 11 10.44 -13.16 -3.73
C ASN A 11 9.15 -12.80 -4.49
N ILE A 12 9.16 -11.62 -5.14
CA ILE A 12 8.06 -11.12 -5.97
C ILE A 12 8.35 -11.46 -7.44
N THR A 13 7.39 -12.08 -8.11
CA THR A 13 7.45 -12.46 -9.53
C THR A 13 6.72 -11.48 -10.44
N CYS A 14 5.59 -10.90 -9.99
CA CYS A 14 4.85 -9.89 -10.76
C CYS A 14 5.47 -8.49 -10.63
N THR A 15 6.73 -8.37 -11.03
CA THR A 15 7.58 -7.18 -10.85
C THR A 15 7.04 -5.91 -11.51
N HIS A 16 6.30 -6.06 -12.61
CA HIS A 16 5.74 -4.96 -13.39
C HIS A 16 4.69 -4.11 -12.64
N HIS A 17 4.14 -4.60 -11.53
CA HIS A 17 3.24 -3.83 -10.66
C HIS A 17 3.98 -2.83 -9.75
N PHE A 18 5.29 -3.02 -9.55
CA PHE A 18 6.04 -2.36 -8.49
C PHE A 18 6.95 -1.23 -8.99
N SER A 19 7.09 -0.19 -8.17
CA SER A 19 8.05 0.87 -8.39
C SER A 19 8.43 1.56 -7.07
N LEU A 20 9.44 2.44 -7.12
CA LEU A 20 9.75 3.35 -6.04
C LEU A 20 8.92 4.63 -6.18
N VAL A 21 8.40 5.12 -5.05
CA VAL A 21 7.76 6.43 -4.98
C VAL A 21 8.39 7.28 -3.89
N LEU A 22 8.28 8.59 -4.02
CA LEU A 22 8.74 9.57 -3.06
C LEU A 22 7.57 10.24 -2.39
N GLN A 23 7.55 10.14 -1.06
CA GLN A 23 6.62 10.88 -0.22
C GLN A 23 7.36 12.05 0.42
N ASN A 24 6.85 13.27 0.22
CA ASN A 24 7.36 14.44 0.92
C ASN A 24 6.67 14.60 2.27
N MET A 25 7.40 14.31 3.35
CA MET A 25 6.89 14.35 4.72
C MET A 25 6.54 15.77 5.22
N LYS A 26 6.91 16.81 4.46
CA LYS A 26 6.52 18.21 4.71
C LYS A 26 5.37 18.69 3.82
N SER A 27 4.82 17.84 2.96
CA SER A 27 3.71 18.24 2.09
C SER A 27 2.46 18.49 2.91
N ASN A 28 1.76 19.59 2.62
CA ASN A 28 0.43 19.86 3.17
C ASN A 28 -0.68 19.04 2.49
N VAL A 29 -0.33 18.23 1.48
CA VAL A 29 -1.27 17.33 0.80
C VAL A 29 -1.05 15.91 1.34
N PRO A 30 -1.98 15.39 2.16
CA PRO A 30 -1.89 14.04 2.70
C PRO A 30 -1.76 13.02 1.56
N GLY A 31 -0.92 12.00 1.76
CA GLY A 31 -0.77 10.91 0.80
C GLY A 31 -0.17 11.27 -0.56
N LYS A 32 0.29 12.51 -0.79
CA LYS A 32 0.95 12.89 -2.05
C LYS A 32 2.26 12.13 -2.21
N MET A 33 2.34 11.36 -3.29
CA MET A 33 3.52 10.60 -3.67
C MET A 33 3.87 10.89 -5.13
N THR A 34 5.16 10.92 -5.44
CA THR A 34 5.67 11.06 -6.82
C THR A 34 6.35 9.76 -7.23
N LEU A 35 5.99 9.23 -8.40
CA LEU A 35 6.64 8.05 -8.97
C LEU A 35 8.08 8.38 -9.35
N LEU A 36 9.04 7.60 -8.85
CA LEU A 36 10.44 7.68 -9.26
C LEU A 36 10.58 7.03 -10.63
N GLN A 37 11.17 7.73 -11.59
CA GLN A 37 11.38 7.20 -12.93
C GLN A 37 12.62 6.31 -12.98
N ASP A 38 12.64 5.33 -13.89
CA ASP A 38 13.75 4.36 -14.01
C ASP A 38 15.11 5.00 -14.32
N HIS A 39 15.12 6.20 -14.91
CA HIS A 39 16.34 6.95 -15.21
C HIS A 39 16.84 7.80 -14.03
N GLU A 40 16.04 7.97 -12.96
CA GLU A 40 16.44 8.78 -11.80
C GLU A 40 17.36 7.98 -10.88
N ASN A 41 18.56 8.51 -10.62
CA ASN A 41 19.51 7.88 -9.71
C ASN A 41 19.20 8.25 -8.25
N LEU A 42 19.19 7.26 -7.35
CA LEU A 42 19.01 7.48 -5.91
C LEU A 42 20.08 8.40 -5.30
N ALA A 43 21.31 8.39 -5.82
CA ALA A 43 22.36 9.29 -5.38
C ALA A 43 22.03 10.77 -5.69
N GLU A 44 21.51 11.02 -6.90
CA GLU A 44 21.08 12.37 -7.30
C GLU A 44 19.86 12.82 -6.50
N LEU A 45 18.92 11.90 -6.27
CA LEU A 45 17.77 12.14 -5.41
C LEU A 45 18.19 12.52 -3.98
N ALA A 46 19.15 11.79 -3.41
CA ALA A 46 19.66 12.06 -2.07
C ALA A 46 20.39 13.41 -1.97
N ALA A 47 20.95 13.90 -3.08
CA ALA A 47 21.58 15.21 -3.16
C ALA A 47 20.58 16.37 -3.33
N ARG A 48 19.30 16.11 -3.62
CA ARG A 48 18.30 17.18 -3.80
C ARG A 48 18.12 18.01 -2.52
N PRO A 49 17.97 19.35 -2.61
CA PRO A 49 17.63 20.17 -1.46
C PRO A 49 16.36 19.66 -0.77
N GLY A 50 16.47 19.39 0.54
CA GLY A 50 15.35 18.87 1.32
C GLY A 50 15.13 17.36 1.23
N ALA A 51 16.02 16.59 0.58
CA ALA A 51 15.91 15.12 0.47
C ALA A 51 15.74 14.39 1.81
N ARG A 52 16.26 14.95 2.91
CA ARG A 52 16.03 14.47 4.29
C ARG A 52 14.56 14.44 4.73
N HIS A 53 13.68 15.12 4.00
CA HIS A 53 12.23 15.13 4.21
C HIS A 53 11.49 14.22 3.24
N PHE A 54 12.20 13.55 2.34
CA PHE A 54 11.63 12.54 1.46
C PHE A 54 11.75 11.15 2.09
N ARG A 55 10.67 10.39 1.96
CA ARG A 55 10.67 8.95 2.23
C ARG A 55 10.52 8.25 0.89
N CYS A 56 11.48 7.38 0.56
CA CYS A 56 11.38 6.49 -0.58
C CYS A 56 10.63 5.22 -0.15
N LEU A 57 9.60 4.84 -0.90
CA LEU A 57 8.72 3.72 -0.60
C LEU A 57 8.68 2.78 -1.80
N PHE A 58 8.86 1.48 -1.56
CA PHE A 58 8.60 0.45 -2.55
C PHE A 58 7.12 0.08 -2.52
N ARG A 59 6.44 0.19 -3.66
CA ARG A 59 4.98 0.12 -3.71
C ARG A 59 4.48 -0.56 -4.97
N VAL A 60 3.29 -1.16 -4.88
CA VAL A 60 2.45 -1.40 -6.05
C VAL A 60 1.98 -0.04 -6.56
N ALA A 61 2.60 0.43 -7.63
CA ALA A 61 2.31 1.72 -8.27
C ALA A 61 1.39 1.56 -9.48
N PHE A 62 1.44 0.39 -10.12
CA PHE A 62 0.60 0.02 -11.24
C PHE A 62 -0.37 -1.06 -10.76
N VAL A 63 -1.60 -0.65 -10.43
CA VAL A 63 -2.60 -1.50 -9.77
C VAL A 63 -3.09 -2.60 -10.72
N PRO A 64 -3.21 -3.86 -10.27
CA PRO A 64 -3.81 -4.92 -11.09
C PRO A 64 -5.27 -4.60 -11.41
N LEU A 65 -5.72 -4.99 -12.61
CA LEU A 65 -7.14 -4.84 -12.97
C LEU A 65 -8.04 -5.68 -12.06
N ASP A 66 -7.58 -6.88 -11.72
CA ASP A 66 -8.24 -7.80 -10.80
C ASP A 66 -7.22 -8.33 -9.77
N ALA A 67 -7.53 -8.14 -8.48
CA ALA A 67 -6.68 -8.58 -7.39
C ALA A 67 -6.65 -10.12 -7.25
N TYR A 68 -7.71 -10.82 -7.67
CA TYR A 68 -7.76 -12.28 -7.63
C TYR A 68 -6.84 -12.91 -8.69
N ASP A 69 -6.68 -12.26 -9.85
CA ASP A 69 -5.72 -12.72 -10.84
C ASP A 69 -4.28 -12.51 -10.36
N LEU A 70 -3.99 -11.38 -9.69
CA LEU A 70 -2.71 -11.18 -9.01
C LEU A 70 -2.45 -12.27 -7.94
N LEU A 71 -3.46 -12.65 -7.15
CA LEU A 71 -3.34 -13.74 -6.16
C LEU A 71 -2.98 -15.08 -6.80
N LYS A 72 -3.56 -15.41 -7.96
CA LYS A 72 -3.25 -16.66 -8.66
C LYS A 72 -1.83 -16.67 -9.22
N GLU A 73 -1.36 -15.53 -9.73
CA GLU A 73 -0.06 -15.40 -10.39
C GLU A 73 1.08 -15.26 -9.37
N ASP A 74 0.90 -14.41 -8.37
CA ASP A 74 1.88 -14.10 -7.33
C ASP A 74 1.19 -13.77 -5.99
N PRO A 75 0.99 -14.79 -5.12
CA PRO A 75 0.42 -14.60 -3.80
C PRO A 75 1.20 -13.63 -2.91
N VAL A 76 2.52 -13.50 -3.13
CA VAL A 76 3.37 -12.59 -2.35
C VAL A 76 3.10 -11.15 -2.75
N ALA A 77 3.01 -10.86 -4.05
CA ALA A 77 2.61 -9.56 -4.56
C ALA A 77 1.19 -9.18 -4.12
N PHE A 78 0.25 -10.13 -4.14
CA PHE A 78 -1.10 -9.91 -3.64
C PHE A 78 -1.11 -9.51 -2.16
N GLU A 79 -0.41 -10.25 -1.30
CA GLU A 79 -0.35 -9.94 0.13
C GLU A 79 0.28 -8.56 0.38
N TYR A 80 1.34 -8.23 -0.37
CA TYR A 80 1.95 -6.90 -0.34
C TYR A 80 0.94 -5.81 -0.73
N PHE A 81 0.19 -6.04 -1.82
CA PHE A 81 -0.82 -5.10 -2.30
C PHE A 81 -1.95 -4.91 -1.28
N TYR A 82 -2.44 -5.99 -0.68
CA TYR A 82 -3.47 -5.93 0.37
C TYR A 82 -2.99 -5.09 1.56
N MET A 83 -1.81 -5.38 2.11
CA MET A 83 -1.23 -4.61 3.21
C MET A 83 -1.00 -3.14 2.85
N GLN A 84 -0.61 -2.87 1.61
CA GLN A 84 -0.50 -1.51 1.10
C GLN A 84 -1.86 -0.78 1.09
N CYS A 85 -2.92 -1.43 0.61
CA CYS A 85 -4.27 -0.86 0.61
C CYS A 85 -4.79 -0.57 2.02
N CYS A 86 -4.60 -1.49 2.97
CA CYS A 86 -4.97 -1.27 4.37
C CYS A 86 -4.27 -0.04 4.94
N ASN A 87 -2.96 0.10 4.70
CA ASN A 87 -2.21 1.27 5.13
C ASN A 87 -2.72 2.57 4.49
N ASP A 88 -3.08 2.54 3.21
CA ASP A 88 -3.60 3.74 2.51
C ASP A 88 -4.96 4.19 3.05
N VAL A 89 -5.84 3.25 3.42
CA VAL A 89 -7.12 3.56 4.06
C VAL A 89 -6.89 4.15 5.45
N ILE A 90 -6.06 3.49 6.27
CA ILE A 90 -5.79 3.91 7.67
C ILE A 90 -5.10 5.27 7.73
N HIS A 91 -4.16 5.54 6.82
CA HIS A 91 -3.43 6.81 6.77
C HIS A 91 -4.15 7.86 5.91
N GLU A 92 -5.47 7.71 5.75
CA GLU A 92 -6.35 8.73 5.15
C GLU A 92 -5.93 9.18 3.74
N ARG A 93 -5.23 8.32 2.99
CA ARG A 93 -4.78 8.64 1.62
C ARG A 93 -5.96 8.99 0.71
N PHE A 94 -7.11 8.39 0.96
CA PHE A 94 -8.33 8.57 0.18
C PHE A 94 -9.38 9.43 0.91
N ALA A 95 -9.03 10.13 2.00
CA ALA A 95 -10.02 10.80 2.86
C ALA A 95 -10.92 11.81 2.14
N SER A 96 -10.43 12.47 1.08
CA SER A 96 -11.23 13.41 0.29
C SER A 96 -12.22 12.73 -0.67
N GLU A 97 -12.00 11.48 -1.04
CA GLU A 97 -12.75 10.77 -2.08
C GLU A 97 -13.58 9.60 -1.52
N MET A 98 -13.14 9.02 -0.42
CA MET A 98 -13.76 7.86 0.21
C MET A 98 -15.07 8.26 0.90
N LYS A 99 -16.17 7.62 0.49
CA LYS A 99 -17.46 7.80 1.14
C LYS A 99 -17.47 7.12 2.52
N TYR A 100 -18.14 7.74 3.48
CA TYR A 100 -18.26 7.23 4.85
C TYR A 100 -18.83 5.80 4.93
N ASP A 101 -19.81 5.46 4.08
CA ASP A 101 -20.39 4.11 4.04
C ASP A 101 -19.37 3.07 3.59
N THR A 102 -18.46 3.43 2.68
CA THR A 102 -17.37 2.55 2.23
C THR A 102 -16.35 2.36 3.35
N ALA A 103 -15.95 3.43 4.04
CA ALA A 103 -15.05 3.35 5.19
C ALA A 103 -15.62 2.45 6.31
N LEU A 104 -16.92 2.60 6.62
CA LEU A 104 -17.60 1.76 7.61
C LEU A 104 -17.65 0.29 7.19
N ARG A 105 -17.89 -0.01 5.90
CA ARG A 105 -17.87 -1.39 5.40
C ARG A 105 -16.47 -2.00 5.46
N LEU A 106 -15.43 -1.23 5.12
CA LEU A 106 -14.05 -1.69 5.24
C LEU A 106 -13.66 -1.95 6.70
N ALA A 107 -14.05 -1.08 7.63
CA ALA A 107 -13.84 -1.29 9.06
C ALA A 107 -14.58 -2.54 9.57
N ALA A 108 -15.83 -2.74 9.16
CA ALA A 108 -16.61 -3.93 9.49
C ALA A 108 -15.93 -5.23 9.01
N LEU A 109 -15.43 -5.24 7.76
CA LEU A 109 -14.68 -6.36 7.20
C LEU A 109 -13.40 -6.63 7.98
N GLN A 110 -12.65 -5.58 8.36
CA GLN A 110 -11.43 -5.73 9.16
C GLN A 110 -11.71 -6.32 10.54
N ILE A 111 -12.78 -5.87 11.21
CA ILE A 111 -13.22 -6.42 12.51
C ILE A 111 -13.57 -7.90 12.37
N GLN A 112 -14.31 -8.27 11.32
CA GLN A 112 -14.66 -9.65 11.06
C GLN A 112 -13.42 -10.52 10.81
N GLN A 113 -12.49 -10.07 9.98
CA GLN A 113 -11.23 -10.77 9.71
C GLN A 113 -10.41 -10.95 11.00
N HIS A 114 -10.29 -9.90 11.82
CA HIS A 114 -9.58 -9.96 13.09
C HIS A 114 -10.19 -11.01 14.02
N ALA A 115 -11.50 -11.02 14.19
CA ALA A 115 -12.17 -11.99 15.04
C ALA A 115 -12.03 -13.43 14.53
N MET A 116 -12.14 -13.65 13.21
CA MET A 116 -11.91 -14.96 12.60
C MET A 116 -10.47 -15.46 12.83
N SER A 117 -9.47 -14.58 12.66
CA SER A 117 -8.07 -14.93 12.91
C SER A 117 -7.77 -15.28 14.38
N ASN A 118 -8.62 -14.81 15.31
CA ASN A 118 -8.52 -15.08 16.74
C ASN A 118 -9.50 -16.19 17.21
N ASN A 119 -10.05 -16.99 16.28
CA ASN A 119 -10.99 -18.08 16.56
C ASN A 119 -12.21 -17.65 17.40
N MET A 120 -12.64 -16.39 17.30
CA MET A 120 -13.83 -15.92 17.98
C MET A 120 -15.07 -16.47 17.28
N THR A 121 -15.67 -17.52 17.84
CA THR A 121 -16.86 -18.18 17.28
C THR A 121 -18.15 -17.47 17.74
N GLY A 122 -18.79 -16.70 16.86
CA GLY A 122 -20.09 -16.06 17.14
C GLY A 122 -20.47 -14.96 16.14
N LYS A 123 -21.75 -14.55 16.12
CA LYS A 123 -22.17 -13.38 15.34
C LYS A 123 -21.58 -12.12 15.97
N ILE A 124 -20.71 -11.42 15.25
CA ILE A 124 -20.19 -10.11 15.65
C ILE A 124 -21.19 -9.07 15.16
N SER A 125 -22.00 -8.56 16.08
CA SER A 125 -22.90 -7.45 15.80
C SER A 125 -22.16 -6.14 16.02
N ILE A 126 -22.03 -5.31 14.99
CA ILE A 126 -21.46 -3.95 15.10
C ILE A 126 -22.33 -3.05 16.02
N LYS A 127 -23.60 -3.42 16.27
CA LYS A 127 -24.43 -2.74 17.28
C LYS A 127 -24.09 -3.12 18.72
N ALA A 128 -23.31 -4.17 18.93
CA ALA A 128 -22.96 -4.71 20.24
C ALA A 128 -21.53 -4.32 20.66
N ILE A 129 -20.88 -3.43 19.91
CA ILE A 129 -19.58 -2.81 20.20
C ILE A 129 -19.84 -1.32 20.43
#